data_AF-A0AA43UH31-F1
#
_entry.id   AF-A0AA43UH31-F1
#
_cell.length_a   1.000
_cell.length_b   1.000
_cell.length_c   1.000
_cell.angle_alpha   90.00
_cell.angle_beta   90.00
_cell.angle_gamma   90.00
#
_symmetry.space_group_name_H-M   'P 1'
#
loop_
_entity.id
_entity.type
_entity.pdbx_description
1 polymer ?
#
loop_
_entity_poly.entity_id
_entity_poly.type
_entity_poly.pdbx_seq_one_letter_code
_entity_poly.pdbx_strand_id
1 'polypeptide(L)' 'MVMNQLEVNLEAITNTLAILKKENCKDKEKIKNLEEEREKLLKELKVMS' A
#
# COMPACT_ATOMS: atom_id res chain seq x y z
N MET A 1 10.36 -17.73 -8.91
CA MET A 1 9.15 -16.94 -9.19
C MET A 1 9.60 -15.53 -9.53
N VAL A 2 9.18 -14.96 -10.65
CA VAL A 2 9.37 -13.53 -10.91
C VAL A 2 8.37 -12.83 -9.99
N MET A 3 8.87 -12.17 -8.96
CA MET A 3 8.02 -11.42 -8.03
C MET A 3 7.40 -10.27 -8.82
N ASN A 4 6.08 -10.18 -8.88
CA ASN A 4 5.42 -9.10 -9.60
C ASN A 4 5.72 -7.79 -8.85
N GLN A 5 6.32 -6.82 -9.53
CA GLN A 5 6.69 -5.54 -8.91
C GLN A 5 5.49 -4.86 -8.24
N LEU A 6 4.28 -5.07 -8.77
CA LEU A 6 3.05 -4.56 -8.17
C LEU A 6 2.73 -5.22 -6.83
N GLU A 7 2.99 -6.52 -6.67
CA GLU A 7 2.82 -7.23 -5.41
C GLU A 7 3.82 -6.75 -4.35
N VAL A 8 5.08 -6.55 -4.76
CA VAL A 8 6.12 -5.98 -3.87
C VAL A 8 5.74 -4.59 -3.38
N ASN A 9 5.27 -3.74 -4.30
CA ASN A 9 4.86 -2.39 -3.96
C ASN A 9 3.63 -2.40 -3.04
N LEU A 10 2.67 -3.30 -3.28
CA LEU A 10 1.50 -3.45 -2.42
C LEU A 10 1.87 -3.88 -1.00
N GLU A 11 2.81 -4.83 -0.87
CA GLU A 11 3.32 -5.29 0.41
C GLU A 11 4.04 -4.16 1.17
N ALA A 12 4.91 -3.42 0.48
CA ALA A 12 5.66 -2.30 1.06
C ALA A 12 4.74 -1.21 1.62
N ILE A 13 3.70 -0.81 0.87
CA ILE A 13 2.73 0.20 1.31
C ILE A 13 1.91 -0.33 2.48
N THR A 14 1.48 -1.59 2.43
CA THR A 14 0.71 -2.23 3.51
C THR A 14 1.50 -2.26 4.82
N ASN A 15 2.77 -2.67 4.77
CA ASN A 15 3.66 -2.68 5.93
C ASN A 15 3.92 -1.27 6.47
N THR A 16 4.14 -0.31 5.57
CA THR A 16 4.32 1.10 5.94
C THR A 16 3.10 1.65 6.69
N LEU A 17 1.88 1.40 6.18
CA LEU A 17 0.65 1.80 6.84
C LEU A 17 0.49 1.15 8.23
N ALA A 18 0.87 -0.12 8.38
CA ALA A 18 0.82 -0.81 9.66
C ALA A 18 1.79 -0.19 10.68
N ILE A 19 3.01 0.16 10.26
CA ILE A 19 4.00 0.86 11.09
C ILE A 19 3.46 2.23 11.50
N LEU A 20 2.97 3.03 10.54
CA LEU A 20 2.43 4.36 10.83
C LEU A 20 1.24 4.33 11.80
N LYS A 21 0.36 3.31 11.68
CA LYS A 21 -0.75 3.09 12.61
C LYS A 21 -0.24 2.70 14.00
N LYS A 22 0.79 1.84 14.08
CA LYS A 22 1.42 1.43 15.34
C LYS A 22 2.12 2.59 16.04
N GLU A 23 2.79 3.45 15.28
CA GLU A 23 3.49 4.65 15.79
C GLU A 23 2.53 5.82 16.10
N ASN A 24 1.21 5.62 15.91
CA ASN A 24 0.19 6.64 16.10
C ASN A 24 0.50 7.93 15.31
N CYS A 25 0.94 7.75 14.06
CA CYS A 25 1.25 8.85 13.16
C CYS A 25 0.01 9.75 13.00
N LYS A 26 0.17 11.04 13.30
CA LYS A 26 -0.92 12.03 13.24
C LYS A 26 -1.10 12.64 11.85
N ASP A 27 -0.21 12.32 10.93
CA ASP A 27 -0.24 12.81 9.56
C ASP A 27 -1.30 12.06 8.76
N LYS A 28 -2.54 12.54 8.86
CA LYS A 28 -3.70 11.98 8.18
C LYS A 28 -3.59 12.08 6.66
N GLU A 29 -2.91 13.10 6.14
CA GLU A 29 -2.73 13.28 4.70
C GLU A 29 -1.81 12.20 4.14
N LYS A 30 -0.67 11.97 4.81
CA LYS A 30 0.25 10.90 4.44
C LYS A 30 -0.41 9.52 4.49
N ILE A 31 -1.17 9.22 5.55
CA ILE A 31 -1.90 7.96 5.66
C ILE A 31 -2.92 7.81 4.53
N LYS A 32 -3.69 8.87 4.24
CA LYS A 32 -4.69 8.85 3.18
C LYS A 32 -4.05 8.62 1.80
N ASN A 33 -2.96 9.31 1.49
CA ASN A 33 -2.25 9.14 0.22
C ASN A 33 -1.75 7.70 0.04
N LEU A 34 -1.18 7.10 1.08
CA LEU A 34 -0.74 5.70 1.07
C LEU A 34 -1.91 4.71 0.93
N GLU A 35 -3.06 4.99 1.55
CA GLU A 35 -4.27 4.18 1.38
C GLU A 35 -4.83 4.28 -0.05
N GLU A 36 -4.82 5.46 -0.67
CA GLU A 36 -5.22 5.66 -2.07
C GLU A 36 -4.29 4.94 -3.06
N GLU A 37 -2.97 5.00 -2.85
CA GLU A 37 -1.99 4.26 -3.67
C GLU A 37 -2.17 2.74 -3.53
N ARG A 38 -2.38 2.25 -2.31
CA ARG A 38 -2.69 0.83 -2.05
C ARG A 38 -3.94 0.38 -2.80
N GLU A 39 -4.99 1.21 -2.83
CA GLU A 39 -6.23 0.90 -3.54
C GLU A 39 -6.04 0.86 -5.06
N LYS A 40 -5.25 1.78 -5.62
CA LYS A 40 -4.90 1.78 -7.05
C LYS A 40 -4.15 0.50 -7.44
N LEU A 41 -3.13 0.13 -6.66
CA LEU A 41 -2.37 -1.12 -6.89
C LEU A 41 -3.26 -2.36 -6.80
N LEU A 42 -4.19 -2.41 -5.83
CA LEU A 42 -5.16 -3.50 -5.72
C LEU A 42 -6.09 -3.59 -6.94
N LYS A 43 -6.51 -2.46 -7.49
CA LYS A 43 -7.31 -2.42 -8.72
C LYS A 43 -6.51 -2.93 -9.91
N GLU A 44 -5.26 -2.48 -10.07
CA GLU A 44 -4.39 -2.94 -11.16
C GLU A 44 -4.10 -4.45 -11.08
N LEU A 45 -3.83 -4.97 -9.88
CA LEU A 45 -3.65 -6.40 -9.66
C LEU A 45 -4.93 -7.22 -9.95
N LYS A 46 -6.12 -6.69 -9.60
CA LYS A 46 -7.41 -7.32 -9.93
C LYS A 46 -7.79 -7.23 -11.41
N VAL A 47 -7.30 -6.23 -12.13
CA VAL A 47 -7.50 -6.12 -13.59
C VAL A 47 -6.59 -7.10 -14.34
N MET A 48 -5.47 -7.48 -13.73
CA MET A 48 -4.55 -8.50 -14.24
C MET A 48 -4.89 -9.94 -13.82
N SER A 49 -5.89 -10.15 -12.95
CA SER A 49 -6.32 -11.47 -12.46
C SER A 49 -7.40 -12.12 -13.31
#